data_AF-A0A7X6PFT5-F1
#
_entry.id   AF-A0A7X6PFT5-F1
#
_cell.length_a   1.000
_cell.length_b   1.000
_cell.length_c   1.000
_cell.angle_alpha   90.00
_cell.angle_beta   90.00
_cell.angle_gamma   90.00
#
_symmetry.space_group_name_H-M   'P 1'
#
loop_
_entity.id
_entity.type
_entity.pdbx_description
1 polymer ?
#
loop_
_entity_poly.entity_id
_entity_poly.type
_entity_poly.pdbx_seq_one_letter_code
_entity_poly.pdbx_strand_id
1 'polypeptide(L)'
;EDFHKFGAFQNAILNPLKAKATVMYQKRILWLTILVFMNIFAGAAISHFENVIQSMVSLMFFLPFLIGSGGNAGSQSATLMIRSLATGDVEASDWFKLLGKEFLVSFMLGITIAAGVSLIAGFKSPEIIFVVAATMVITVMAGSLIGLTIPFIFTKLKIDPATASAPLITSLADITGVWIYFSIAAKYFDVA
;
A
#
# COMPACT_ATOMS: atom_id res chain seq x y z
N GLU A 1 -15.82 -15.82 14.92
CA GLU A 1 -14.53 -16.01 15.62
C GLU A 1 -13.30 -15.65 14.78
N ASP A 2 -13.44 -15.29 13.48
CA ASP A 2 -12.29 -15.00 12.59
C ASP A 2 -11.79 -13.55 12.52
N PHE A 3 -12.36 -12.62 13.29
CA PHE A 3 -11.96 -11.19 13.22
C PHE A 3 -10.69 -10.85 14.01
N HIS A 4 -10.11 -11.81 14.75
CA HIS A 4 -8.97 -11.57 15.64
C HIS A 4 -7.59 -11.86 15.02
N LYS A 5 -7.52 -12.21 13.73
CA LYS A 5 -6.26 -12.61 13.04
C LYS A 5 -5.67 -11.53 12.12
N PHE A 6 -6.06 -10.27 12.26
CA PHE A 6 -5.50 -9.19 11.43
C PHE A 6 -4.33 -8.48 12.12
N GLY A 7 -3.11 -8.80 11.67
CA GLY A 7 -1.87 -8.13 12.01
C GLY A 7 -0.98 -8.88 13.00
N ALA A 8 0.22 -8.36 13.24
CA ALA A 8 1.31 -8.93 14.06
C ALA A 8 0.98 -9.19 15.55
N PHE A 9 -0.29 -9.35 15.89
CA PHE A 9 -0.83 -9.73 17.20
C PHE A 9 -0.96 -11.25 17.30
N GLN A 10 0.14 -11.98 17.15
CA GLN A 10 0.06 -13.45 17.12
C GLN A 10 -0.05 -14.09 18.51
N ASN A 11 0.32 -13.41 19.62
CA ASN A 11 0.52 -14.09 20.91
C ASN A 11 -0.23 -13.54 22.11
N ALA A 12 -1.35 -12.84 21.91
CA ALA A 12 -2.26 -12.61 23.03
C ALA A 12 -3.67 -12.29 22.52
N ILE A 13 -4.59 -13.25 22.63
CA ILE A 13 -6.02 -12.97 22.74
C ILE A 13 -6.21 -12.30 24.12
N LEU A 14 -5.68 -11.08 24.24
CA LEU A 14 -5.90 -10.22 25.38
C LEU A 14 -7.24 -9.58 25.10
N ASN A 15 -8.28 -10.02 25.81
CA ASN A 15 -9.51 -9.26 25.88
C ASN A 15 -9.10 -7.82 26.27
N PRO A 16 -9.30 -6.81 25.40
CA PRO A 16 -8.79 -5.47 25.65
C PRO A 16 -9.31 -4.85 26.95
N LEU A 17 -10.49 -5.29 27.39
CA LEU A 17 -11.10 -4.88 28.67
C LEU A 17 -10.43 -5.52 29.89
N LYS A 18 -9.83 -6.71 29.72
CA LYS A 18 -9.15 -7.45 30.80
C LYS A 18 -7.63 -7.22 30.81
N ALA A 19 -7.08 -6.75 29.71
CA ALA A 19 -5.65 -6.54 29.55
C ALA A 19 -5.20 -5.24 30.22
N LYS A 20 -4.09 -5.29 30.96
CA LYS A 20 -3.45 -4.06 31.45
C LYS A 20 -2.95 -3.23 30.26
N ALA A 21 -3.09 -1.90 30.35
CA ALA A 21 -2.63 -0.97 29.32
C ALA A 21 -1.14 -1.16 28.96
N THR A 22 -0.30 -1.46 29.95
CA THR A 22 1.13 -1.72 29.77
C THR A 22 1.41 -2.94 28.88
N VAL A 23 0.61 -4.00 29.02
CA VAL A 23 0.75 -5.21 28.20
C VAL A 23 0.33 -4.91 26.77
N MET A 24 -0.78 -4.20 26.57
CA MET A 24 -1.21 -3.77 25.23
C MET A 24 -0.18 -2.86 24.55
N TYR A 25 0.42 -1.94 25.30
CA TYR A 25 1.50 -1.08 24.82
C TYR A 25 2.71 -1.89 24.36
N GLN A 26 3.25 -2.77 25.22
CA GLN A 26 4.45 -3.56 24.92
C GLN A 26 4.26 -4.47 23.68
N LYS A 27 3.06 -5.00 23.47
CA LYS A 27 2.75 -5.83 22.30
C LYS A 27 2.64 -5.04 20.99
N ARG A 28 2.40 -3.73 21.05
CA ARG A 28 2.22 -2.85 19.88
C ARG A 28 3.45 -2.03 19.54
N ILE A 29 4.13 -1.50 20.57
CA ILE A 29 5.16 -0.48 20.40
C ILE A 29 6.30 -0.98 19.52
N LEU A 30 6.75 -2.23 19.68
CA LEU A 30 7.83 -2.78 18.87
C LEU A 30 7.46 -2.79 17.38
N TRP A 31 6.26 -3.30 17.04
CA TRP A 31 5.80 -3.37 15.66
C TRP A 31 5.56 -1.99 15.06
N LEU A 32 4.90 -1.09 15.79
CA LEU A 32 4.67 0.28 15.34
C LEU A 32 5.99 1.03 15.12
N THR A 33 6.98 0.81 15.98
CA THR A 33 8.31 1.41 15.83
C THR A 33 8.99 0.92 14.55
N ILE A 34 8.93 -0.38 14.25
CA ILE A 34 9.45 -0.93 12.98
C ILE A 34 8.78 -0.28 11.78
N LEU A 35 7.44 -0.12 11.80
CA LEU A 35 6.71 0.53 10.71
C LEU A 35 7.11 2.01 10.53
N VAL A 36 7.35 2.74 11.63
CA VAL A 36 7.86 4.12 11.56
C VAL A 36 9.24 4.16 10.90
N PHE A 37 10.14 3.23 11.24
CA PHE A 37 11.45 3.14 10.57
C PHE A 37 11.32 2.80 9.08
N MET A 38 10.35 1.97 8.69
CA MET A 38 10.06 1.74 7.27
C MET A 38 9.59 3.02 6.57
N ASN A 39 8.78 3.85 7.22
CA ASN A 39 8.30 5.09 6.62
C ASN A 39 9.42 6.12 6.36
N ILE A 40 10.60 5.97 6.97
CA ILE A 40 11.77 6.79 6.64
C ILE A 40 12.13 6.67 5.15
N PHE A 41 11.93 5.50 4.53
CA PHE A 41 12.20 5.31 3.11
C PHE A 41 11.27 6.14 2.22
N ALA A 42 10.03 6.38 2.64
CA ALA A 42 9.12 7.29 1.93
C ALA A 42 9.61 8.74 2.05
N GLY A 43 10.06 9.14 3.24
CA GLY A 43 10.67 10.46 3.46
C GLY A 43 11.95 10.67 2.65
N ALA A 44 12.81 9.66 2.56
CA ALA A 44 14.01 9.68 1.73
C ALA A 44 13.68 9.80 0.24
N ALA A 45 12.63 9.13 -0.23
CA ALA A 45 12.14 9.26 -1.59
C ALA A 45 11.62 10.68 -1.88
N ILE A 46 10.85 11.29 -0.97
CA ILE A 46 10.42 12.69 -1.11
C ILE A 46 11.63 13.63 -1.18
N SER A 47 12.62 13.45 -0.30
CA SER A 47 13.85 14.25 -0.31
C SER A 47 14.67 14.10 -1.59
N HIS A 48 14.67 12.91 -2.19
CA HIS A 48 15.35 12.67 -3.47
C HIS A 48 14.75 13.48 -4.61
N PHE A 49 13.43 13.72 -4.58
CA PHE A 49 12.69 14.47 -5.62
C PHE A 49 12.42 15.93 -5.23
N GLU A 50 13.23 16.53 -4.37
CA GLU A 50 13.04 17.92 -3.92
C GLU A 50 12.98 18.92 -5.08
N ASN A 51 13.85 18.78 -6.09
CA ASN A 51 13.86 19.64 -7.28
C ASN A 51 12.53 19.57 -8.04
N VAL A 52 11.97 18.36 -8.20
CA VAL A 52 10.68 18.13 -8.86
C VAL A 52 9.55 18.80 -8.08
N ILE A 53 9.56 18.67 -6.76
CA ILE A 53 8.56 19.29 -5.88
C ILE A 53 8.65 20.82 -5.95
N GLN A 54 9.86 21.38 -5.96
CA GLN A 54 10.07 22.83 -6.09
C GLN A 54 9.59 23.35 -7.44
N SER A 55 9.75 22.58 -8.52
CA SER A 55 9.24 22.95 -9.85
C SER A 55 7.72 23.00 -9.92
N MET A 56 7.03 22.13 -9.16
CA MET A 56 5.58 22.01 -9.17
C MET A 56 5.04 21.64 -7.78
N VAL A 57 4.86 22.66 -6.93
CA VAL A 57 4.41 22.49 -5.53
C VAL A 57 3.03 21.84 -5.44
N SER A 58 2.19 22.01 -6.48
CA SER A 58 0.85 21.42 -6.55
C SER A 58 0.87 19.88 -6.49
N LEU A 59 1.99 19.24 -6.84
CA LEU A 59 2.16 17.79 -6.73
C LEU A 59 1.89 17.28 -5.30
N MET A 60 2.27 18.06 -4.28
CA MET A 60 2.10 17.69 -2.87
C MET A 60 0.64 17.60 -2.44
N PHE A 61 -0.27 18.31 -3.12
CA PHE A 61 -1.70 18.26 -2.78
C PHE A 61 -2.35 16.93 -3.15
N PHE A 62 -1.79 16.21 -4.13
CA PHE A 62 -2.31 14.93 -4.61
C PHE A 62 -1.60 13.72 -3.99
N LEU A 63 -0.42 13.92 -3.41
CA LEU A 63 0.39 12.84 -2.82
C LEU A 63 -0.39 11.97 -1.82
N PRO A 64 -1.08 12.53 -0.78
CA PRO A 64 -1.79 11.70 0.22
C PRO A 64 -2.88 10.83 -0.42
N PHE A 65 -3.51 11.35 -1.46
CA PHE A 65 -4.60 10.69 -2.14
C PHE A 65 -4.09 9.53 -3.04
N LEU A 66 -2.95 9.71 -3.70
CA LEU A 66 -2.30 8.69 -4.53
C LEU A 66 -1.77 7.52 -3.71
N ILE A 67 -1.01 7.81 -2.65
CA ILE A 67 -0.44 6.78 -1.78
C ILE A 67 -1.52 6.06 -0.98
N GLY A 68 -2.50 6.81 -0.45
CA GLY A 68 -3.62 6.24 0.29
C GLY A 68 -4.48 5.30 -0.54
N SER A 69 -4.69 5.61 -1.83
CA SER A 69 -5.43 4.71 -2.74
C SER A 69 -4.66 3.41 -3.00
N GLY A 70 -3.35 3.50 -3.23
CA GLY A 70 -2.49 2.32 -3.38
C GLY A 70 -2.47 1.45 -2.12
N GLY A 71 -2.33 2.06 -0.94
CA GLY A 71 -2.35 1.36 0.35
C GLY A 71 -3.69 0.68 0.67
N ASN A 72 -4.80 1.34 0.34
CA ASN A 72 -6.15 0.76 0.50
C ASN A 72 -6.37 -0.45 -0.41
N ALA A 73 -5.99 -0.32 -1.70
CA ALA A 73 -6.09 -1.41 -2.66
C ALA A 73 -5.20 -2.61 -2.26
N GLY A 74 -3.97 -2.33 -1.84
CA GLY A 74 -3.06 -3.36 -1.35
C GLY A 74 -3.56 -4.05 -0.09
N SER A 75 -4.07 -3.29 0.89
CA SER A 75 -4.64 -3.87 2.11
C SER A 75 -5.88 -4.73 1.83
N GLN A 76 -6.71 -4.34 0.86
CA GLN A 76 -7.85 -5.14 0.41
C GLN A 76 -7.38 -6.46 -0.21
N SER A 77 -6.42 -6.40 -1.13
CA SER A 77 -5.84 -7.58 -1.77
C SER A 77 -5.19 -8.54 -0.76
N ALA A 78 -4.38 -7.99 0.16
CA ALA A 78 -3.75 -8.76 1.24
C ALA A 78 -4.78 -9.45 2.14
N THR A 79 -5.83 -8.75 2.53
CA THR A 79 -6.92 -9.30 3.35
C THR A 79 -7.57 -10.51 2.68
N LEU A 80 -7.86 -10.41 1.38
CA LEU A 80 -8.44 -11.51 0.61
C LEU A 80 -7.47 -12.70 0.52
N MET A 81 -6.19 -12.45 0.26
CA MET A 81 -5.19 -13.51 0.13
C MET A 81 -4.86 -14.20 1.44
N ILE A 82 -4.68 -13.45 2.53
CA ILE A 82 -4.45 -14.01 3.87
C ILE A 82 -5.61 -14.94 4.24
N ARG A 83 -6.85 -14.50 4.01
CA ARG A 83 -8.04 -15.32 4.27
C ARG A 83 -8.03 -16.59 3.42
N SER A 84 -7.81 -16.46 2.12
CA SER A 84 -7.87 -17.58 1.17
C SER A 84 -6.77 -18.62 1.44
N LEU A 85 -5.57 -18.17 1.83
CA LEU A 85 -4.47 -19.03 2.26
C LEU A 85 -4.79 -19.72 3.60
N ALA A 86 -5.46 -19.03 4.53
CA ALA A 86 -5.82 -19.58 5.83
C ALA A 86 -6.98 -20.58 5.77
N THR A 87 -7.93 -20.41 4.82
CA THR A 87 -9.03 -21.36 4.59
C THR A 87 -8.63 -22.55 3.71
N GLY A 88 -7.48 -22.47 3.04
CA GLY A 88 -7.04 -23.49 2.08
C GLY A 88 -7.73 -23.39 0.71
N ASP A 89 -8.48 -22.31 0.46
CA ASP A 89 -9.12 -22.06 -0.85
C ASP A 89 -8.08 -21.70 -1.93
N VAL A 90 -6.89 -21.26 -1.51
CA VAL A 90 -5.76 -20.90 -2.36
C VAL A 90 -4.50 -21.56 -1.83
N GLU A 91 -3.73 -22.19 -2.71
CA GLU A 91 -2.43 -22.75 -2.39
C GLU A 91 -1.29 -21.87 -2.92
N ALA A 92 -0.07 -22.03 -2.36
CA ALA A 92 1.11 -21.28 -2.81
C ALA A 92 1.48 -21.51 -4.30
N SER A 93 1.01 -22.62 -4.88
CA SER A 93 1.13 -23.00 -6.29
C SER A 93 0.27 -22.12 -7.22
N ASP A 94 -0.85 -21.57 -6.74
CA ASP A 94 -1.79 -20.75 -7.53
C ASP A 94 -1.29 -19.33 -7.83
N TRP A 95 -0.16 -18.95 -7.24
CA TRP A 95 0.45 -17.62 -7.30
C TRP A 95 0.43 -17.00 -8.71
N PHE A 96 0.89 -17.71 -9.74
CA PHE A 96 1.00 -17.15 -11.09
C PHE A 96 -0.37 -16.82 -11.71
N LYS A 97 -1.36 -17.68 -11.48
CA LYS A 97 -2.73 -17.50 -11.98
C LYS A 97 -3.39 -16.30 -11.29
N LEU A 98 -3.18 -16.18 -9.97
CA LEU A 98 -3.72 -15.09 -9.18
C LEU A 98 -3.05 -13.76 -9.50
N LEU A 99 -1.74 -13.75 -9.76
CA LEU A 99 -1.02 -12.54 -10.17
C LEU A 99 -1.59 -11.95 -11.46
N GLY A 100 -1.87 -12.79 -12.47
CA GLY A 100 -2.48 -12.33 -13.72
C GLY A 100 -3.90 -11.80 -13.52
N LYS A 101 -4.72 -12.47 -12.68
CA LYS A 101 -6.06 -12.01 -12.34
C LYS A 101 -6.03 -10.67 -11.61
N GLU A 102 -5.15 -10.53 -10.63
CA GLU A 102 -5.01 -9.32 -9.84
C GLU A 102 -4.49 -8.14 -10.65
N PHE A 103 -3.57 -8.39 -11.58
CA PHE A 103 -3.11 -7.37 -12.52
C PHE A 103 -4.29 -6.77 -13.30
N LEU A 104 -5.19 -7.62 -13.83
CA LEU A 104 -6.36 -7.14 -14.56
C LEU A 104 -7.35 -6.39 -13.66
N VAL A 105 -7.66 -6.95 -12.49
CA VAL A 105 -8.59 -6.34 -11.52
C VAL A 105 -8.07 -4.98 -11.07
N SER A 106 -6.81 -4.90 -10.65
CA SER A 106 -6.19 -3.68 -10.17
C SER A 106 -6.01 -2.63 -11.27
N PHE A 107 -5.78 -3.04 -12.53
CA PHE A 107 -5.78 -2.12 -13.66
C PHE A 107 -7.16 -1.49 -13.89
N MET A 108 -8.24 -2.29 -13.86
CA MET A 108 -9.62 -1.79 -14.00
C MET A 108 -10.02 -0.85 -12.84
N LEU A 109 -9.64 -1.21 -11.61
CA LEU A 109 -9.82 -0.35 -10.44
C LEU A 109 -9.04 0.95 -10.59
N GLY A 110 -7.76 0.86 -10.99
CA GLY A 110 -6.89 2.00 -11.21
C GLY A 110 -7.46 2.99 -12.22
N ILE A 111 -7.96 2.52 -13.37
CA ILE A 111 -8.62 3.36 -14.38
C ILE A 111 -9.87 4.05 -13.79
N THR A 112 -10.71 3.29 -13.08
CA THR A 112 -11.97 3.80 -12.52
C THR A 112 -11.69 4.91 -11.51
N ILE A 113 -10.71 4.71 -10.62
CA ILE A 113 -10.31 5.70 -9.63
C ILE A 113 -9.64 6.89 -10.31
N ALA A 114 -8.72 6.66 -11.26
CA ALA A 114 -8.05 7.72 -12.01
C ALA A 114 -9.03 8.65 -12.73
N ALA A 115 -10.12 8.10 -13.29
CA ALA A 115 -11.19 8.89 -13.91
C ALA A 115 -11.85 9.84 -12.90
N GLY A 116 -12.21 9.36 -11.71
CA GLY A 116 -12.80 10.20 -10.65
C GLY A 116 -11.85 11.32 -10.18
N VAL A 117 -10.55 11.04 -10.19
CA VAL A 117 -9.51 11.94 -9.68
C VAL A 117 -9.14 12.99 -10.70
N SER A 118 -9.16 12.62 -11.98
CA SER A 118 -8.95 13.54 -13.10
C SER A 118 -10.01 14.63 -13.11
N LEU A 119 -11.25 14.33 -12.71
CA LEU A 119 -12.30 15.33 -12.54
C LEU A 119 -11.94 16.34 -11.45
N ILE A 120 -11.43 15.90 -10.31
CA ILE A 120 -11.03 16.77 -9.19
C ILE A 120 -9.78 17.59 -9.56
N ALA A 121 -8.78 16.95 -10.17
CA ALA A 121 -7.53 17.58 -10.60
C ALA A 121 -7.79 18.65 -11.66
N GLY A 122 -8.74 18.41 -12.58
CA GLY A 122 -9.13 19.35 -13.62
C GLY A 122 -9.67 20.69 -13.11
N PHE A 123 -10.25 20.73 -11.91
CA PHE A 123 -10.70 22.00 -11.31
C PHE A 123 -9.60 22.72 -10.54
N LYS A 124 -8.57 22.02 -10.04
CA LYS A 124 -7.54 22.61 -9.16
C LYS A 124 -6.22 22.92 -9.87
N SER A 125 -5.72 22.02 -10.70
CA SER A 125 -4.40 22.11 -11.33
C SER A 125 -4.37 21.30 -12.64
N PRO A 126 -4.86 21.88 -13.76
CA PRO A 126 -4.97 21.17 -15.02
C PRO A 126 -3.63 20.65 -15.57
N GLU A 127 -2.54 21.37 -15.29
CA GLU A 127 -1.18 21.02 -15.73
C GLU A 127 -0.68 19.63 -15.26
N ILE A 128 -1.23 19.09 -14.17
CA ILE A 128 -0.75 17.82 -13.56
C ILE A 128 -1.76 16.67 -13.71
N ILE A 129 -2.90 16.87 -14.39
CA ILE A 129 -3.95 15.84 -14.53
C ILE A 129 -3.36 14.53 -15.05
N PHE A 130 -2.55 14.59 -16.12
CA PHE A 130 -1.97 13.40 -16.72
C PHE A 130 -1.07 12.65 -15.73
N VAL A 131 -0.20 13.38 -15.02
CA VAL A 131 0.71 12.81 -14.02
C VAL A 131 -0.09 12.11 -12.92
N VAL A 132 -1.12 12.78 -12.39
CA VAL A 132 -1.97 12.23 -11.33
C VAL A 132 -2.75 11.00 -11.80
N ALA A 133 -3.35 11.05 -12.99
CA ALA A 133 -4.14 9.95 -13.54
C ALA A 133 -3.27 8.72 -13.83
N ALA A 134 -2.13 8.90 -14.51
CA ALA A 134 -1.21 7.81 -14.81
C ALA A 134 -0.63 7.20 -13.52
N THR A 135 -0.26 8.05 -12.57
CA THR A 135 0.22 7.61 -11.26
C THR A 135 -0.84 6.80 -10.53
N MET A 136 -2.09 7.25 -10.49
CA MET A 136 -3.17 6.55 -9.80
C MET A 136 -3.34 5.11 -10.30
N VAL A 137 -3.32 4.91 -11.61
CA VAL A 137 -3.42 3.56 -12.19
C VAL A 137 -2.26 2.68 -11.68
N ILE A 138 -1.03 3.20 -11.78
CA ILE A 138 0.17 2.42 -11.47
C ILE A 138 0.29 2.18 -9.96
N THR A 139 -0.08 3.14 -9.10
CA THR A 139 0.00 2.97 -7.64
C THR A 139 -1.06 2.01 -7.10
N VAL A 140 -2.28 2.02 -7.66
CA VAL A 140 -3.31 1.02 -7.32
C VAL A 140 -2.87 -0.38 -7.74
N MET A 141 -2.31 -0.52 -8.94
CA MET A 141 -1.75 -1.79 -9.40
C MET A 141 -0.61 -2.26 -8.50
N ALA A 142 0.40 -1.41 -8.26
CA ALA A 142 1.54 -1.75 -7.43
C ALA A 142 1.11 -2.13 -6.01
N GLY A 143 0.22 -1.36 -5.38
CA GLY A 143 -0.33 -1.64 -4.07
C GLY A 143 -1.04 -3.00 -4.03
N SER A 144 -1.94 -3.26 -4.99
CA SER A 144 -2.67 -4.53 -5.09
C SER A 144 -1.73 -5.73 -5.28
N LEU A 145 -0.74 -5.59 -6.15
CA LEU A 145 0.27 -6.63 -6.38
C LEU A 145 1.12 -6.88 -5.14
N ILE A 146 1.55 -5.83 -4.41
CA ILE A 146 2.23 -5.98 -3.11
C ILE A 146 1.33 -6.72 -2.13
N GLY A 147 0.06 -6.32 -2.05
CA GLY A 147 -0.95 -6.94 -1.19
C GLY A 147 -1.13 -8.43 -1.44
N LEU A 148 -1.13 -8.83 -2.72
CA LEU A 148 -1.17 -10.23 -3.11
C LEU A 148 0.13 -10.96 -2.77
N THR A 149 1.28 -10.34 -3.06
CA THR A 149 2.60 -10.97 -3.03
C THR A 149 3.15 -11.25 -1.63
N ILE A 150 3.03 -10.29 -0.72
CA ILE A 150 3.65 -10.43 0.61
C ILE A 150 3.09 -11.64 1.38
N PRO A 151 1.77 -11.91 1.42
CA PRO A 151 1.23 -13.13 2.03
C PRO A 151 1.82 -14.41 1.43
N PHE A 152 1.94 -14.51 0.09
CA PHE A 152 2.54 -15.69 -0.56
C PHE A 152 4.02 -15.87 -0.23
N ILE A 153 4.79 -14.78 -0.20
CA ILE A 153 6.20 -14.82 0.20
C ILE A 153 6.30 -15.36 1.63
N PHE A 154 5.47 -14.88 2.54
CA PHE A 154 5.45 -15.36 3.92
C PHE A 154 5.09 -16.85 3.99
N THR A 155 4.05 -17.30 3.27
CA THR A 155 3.71 -18.73 3.19
C THR A 155 4.90 -19.56 2.71
N LYS A 156 5.58 -19.14 1.63
CA LYS A 156 6.74 -19.86 1.07
C LYS A 156 7.93 -19.91 2.04
N LEU A 157 8.13 -18.84 2.83
CA LEU A 157 9.15 -18.77 3.86
C LEU A 157 8.73 -19.46 5.19
N LYS A 158 7.55 -20.11 5.22
CA LYS A 158 6.96 -20.73 6.42
C LYS A 158 6.72 -19.72 7.56
N ILE A 159 6.50 -18.45 7.20
CA ILE A 159 6.05 -17.38 8.08
C ILE A 159 4.52 -17.31 7.98
N ASP A 160 3.83 -17.05 9.08
CA ASP A 160 2.37 -16.88 9.07
C ASP A 160 1.97 -15.73 8.12
N PRO A 161 1.14 -15.98 7.08
CA PRO A 161 0.67 -14.96 6.16
C PRO A 161 -0.05 -13.80 6.85
N ALA A 162 -0.67 -14.02 8.00
CA ALA A 162 -1.32 -12.96 8.79
C ALA A 162 -0.34 -11.90 9.32
N THR A 163 0.97 -12.20 9.31
CA THR A 163 2.04 -11.23 9.57
C THR A 163 2.07 -10.12 8.53
N ALA A 164 1.55 -10.35 7.31
CA ALA A 164 1.38 -9.36 6.25
C ALA A 164 0.25 -8.36 6.58
N SER A 165 0.37 -7.71 7.74
CA SER A 165 -0.62 -6.81 8.30
C SER A 165 -0.94 -5.66 7.35
N ALA A 166 -2.19 -5.20 7.32
CA ALA A 166 -2.57 -4.04 6.52
C ALA A 166 -1.63 -2.82 6.69
N PRO A 167 -1.17 -2.46 7.91
CA PRO A 167 -0.19 -1.38 8.08
C PRO A 167 1.15 -1.61 7.35
N LEU A 168 1.68 -2.84 7.33
CA LEU A 168 2.91 -3.16 6.60
C LEU A 168 2.71 -2.97 5.09
N ILE A 169 1.59 -3.45 4.57
CA ILE A 169 1.24 -3.35 3.15
C ILE A 169 1.06 -1.90 2.74
N THR A 170 0.35 -1.10 3.55
CA THR A 170 0.19 0.34 3.33
C THR A 170 1.55 1.04 3.35
N SER A 171 2.43 0.77 4.32
CA SER A 171 3.78 1.37 4.33
C SER A 171 4.59 1.04 3.07
N LEU A 172 4.57 -0.21 2.60
CA LEU A 172 5.24 -0.60 1.36
C LEU A 172 4.62 0.07 0.12
N ALA A 173 3.30 0.15 0.07
CA ALA A 173 2.57 0.83 -0.99
C ALA A 173 2.83 2.34 -0.98
N ASP A 174 2.95 2.97 0.18
CA ASP A 174 3.28 4.39 0.32
C ASP A 174 4.67 4.68 -0.24
N ILE A 175 5.69 3.91 0.19
CA ILE A 175 7.06 4.05 -0.33
C ILE A 175 7.07 3.89 -1.85
N THR A 176 6.45 2.83 -2.35
CA THR A 176 6.38 2.54 -3.79
C THR A 176 5.61 3.64 -4.55
N GLY A 177 4.53 4.14 -3.96
CA GLY A 177 3.69 5.18 -4.53
C GLY A 177 4.38 6.53 -4.65
N VAL A 178 5.16 6.92 -3.64
CA VAL A 178 6.03 8.12 -3.69
C VAL A 178 7.01 8.02 -4.84
N TRP A 179 7.72 6.88 -4.96
CA TRP A 179 8.68 6.64 -6.05
C TRP A 179 8.01 6.71 -7.42
N ILE A 180 6.88 6.02 -7.60
CA ILE A 180 6.14 6.03 -8.88
C ILE A 180 5.73 7.47 -9.23
N TYR A 181 5.10 8.17 -8.29
CA TYR A 181 4.52 9.48 -8.55
C TYR A 181 5.57 10.50 -8.98
N PHE A 182 6.63 10.64 -8.19
CA PHE A 182 7.65 11.64 -8.47
C PHE A 182 8.55 11.24 -9.63
N SER A 183 8.76 9.95 -9.90
CA SER A 183 9.46 9.52 -11.12
C SER A 183 8.68 9.87 -12.39
N ILE A 184 7.35 9.70 -12.39
CA ILE A 184 6.49 10.10 -13.51
C ILE A 184 6.50 11.62 -13.66
N ALA A 185 6.39 12.36 -12.55
CA ALA A 185 6.44 13.81 -12.55
C ALA A 185 7.78 14.36 -13.07
N ALA A 186 8.91 13.83 -12.57
CA ALA A 186 10.26 14.17 -13.01
C ALA A 186 10.41 14.03 -14.53
N LYS A 187 9.98 12.87 -15.06
CA LYS A 187 10.02 12.60 -16.49
C LYS A 187 9.08 13.48 -17.30
N TYR A 188 7.89 13.80 -16.77
CA TYR A 188 6.90 14.61 -17.48
C TYR A 188 7.30 16.08 -17.56
N PHE A 189 7.89 16.62 -16.49
CA PHE A 189 8.36 18.01 -16.43
C PHE A 189 9.80 18.21 -16.90
N ASP A 190 10.50 17.11 -17.25
CA ASP A 190 11.92 17.10 -17.63
C ASP A 190 12.82 17.72 -16.55
N VAL A 191 12.51 17.39 -15.28
CA VAL A 191 13.23 17.87 -14.10
C VAL A 191 13.98 16.69 -13.47
N ALA A 192 15.30 16.82 -13.39
CA ALA A 192 16.21 15.83 -12.79
C ALA A 192 16.39 16.04 -11.27
#